data_AF-A0A672TWJ4-F1
#
_entry.id   AF-A0A672TWJ4-F1
#
_cell.length_a   1.000
_cell.length_b   1.000
_cell.length_c   1.000
_cell.angle_alpha   90.00
_cell.angle_beta   90.00
_cell.angle_gamma   90.00
#
_symmetry.space_group_name_H-M   'P 1'
#
loop_
_entity.id
_entity.type
_entity.pdbx_description
1 polymer ?
#
loop_
_entity_poly.entity_id
_entity_poly.type
_entity_poly.pdbx_seq_one_letter_code
_entity_poly.pdbx_strand_id
1 'polypeptide(L)'
;MAEPQGRARGRPTPNRAPAPRPPSNQHRPSAEAPPLYAEAAGLGGPVMAAEGGAEPSGGAGLAPVPSLSLVEGSTGRAARVGDPGDLVALARQVQQADDFIRANACNKLTVIAEQIRHLQEQARKVLDEANRDADLHHVACNLVKKPGNIYYMYRRESGQRYFSILSPKEWGTSPHEFLGAYKLQHDMSWTPLEDLERRDAEINILEKLLSRQAALPPCTEPNFQGLTK
;
A
#
# COMPACT_ATOMS: atom_id res chain seq x y z
N MET A 1 90.25 5.68 16.98
CA MET A 1 89.45 5.59 18.21
C MET A 1 88.14 6.32 17.92
N ALA A 2 86.92 5.80 18.02
CA ALA A 2 86.39 4.48 18.32
C ALA A 2 84.93 4.51 17.81
N GLU A 3 84.46 3.41 17.19
CA GLU A 3 83.03 3.07 17.13
C GLU A 3 82.58 2.60 18.54
N PRO A 4 81.28 2.72 18.92
CA PRO A 4 80.40 1.57 18.64
C PRO A 4 78.91 1.85 18.36
N GLN A 5 78.38 0.88 17.63
CA GLN A 5 77.02 0.42 17.37
C GLN A 5 75.96 0.59 18.49
N GLY A 6 74.69 0.78 18.07
CA GLY A 6 73.53 0.68 18.97
C GLY A 6 72.20 0.54 18.21
N ARG A 7 71.89 -0.67 17.76
CA ARG A 7 70.67 -1.10 17.05
C ARG A 7 69.51 -1.25 18.06
N ALA A 8 68.41 -0.52 17.91
CA ALA A 8 67.17 -0.79 18.66
C ALA A 8 66.04 -1.17 17.69
N ARG A 9 65.87 -2.48 17.48
CA ARG A 9 64.70 -3.05 16.81
C ARG A 9 63.51 -2.98 17.78
N GLY A 10 62.48 -2.23 17.42
CA GLY A 10 61.19 -2.26 18.11
C GLY A 10 60.57 -3.65 18.06
N ARG A 11 60.05 -4.11 19.20
CA ARG A 11 59.50 -5.45 19.45
C ARG A 11 58.32 -5.78 18.52
N PRO A 12 58.16 -7.05 18.07
CA PRO A 12 56.91 -7.51 17.48
C PRO A 12 55.84 -7.65 18.58
N THR A 13 54.66 -7.09 18.34
CA THR A 13 53.48 -7.25 19.18
C THR A 13 53.04 -8.72 19.19
N PRO A 14 52.71 -9.33 20.35
CA PRO A 14 52.20 -10.69 20.38
C PRO A 14 50.79 -10.75 19.78
N ASN A 15 50.62 -11.70 18.86
CA ASN A 15 49.38 -12.06 18.19
C ASN A 15 48.33 -12.46 19.23
N ARG A 16 47.27 -11.65 19.40
CA ARG A 16 46.16 -11.94 20.32
C ARG A 16 45.25 -12.98 19.67
N ALA A 17 45.28 -14.21 20.19
CA ALA A 17 44.38 -15.27 19.79
C ALA A 17 42.90 -14.84 19.97
N PRO A 18 41.98 -15.21 19.05
CA PRO A 18 40.56 -14.92 19.22
C PRO A 18 39.96 -15.78 20.35
N ALA A 19 39.11 -15.17 21.16
CA ALA A 19 38.40 -15.82 22.26
C ALA A 19 37.46 -16.94 21.76
N PRO A 20 37.26 -18.03 22.54
CA PRO A 20 36.33 -19.10 22.17
C PRO A 20 34.88 -18.60 22.17
N ARG A 21 34.11 -19.02 21.16
CA ARG A 21 32.67 -18.72 21.03
C ARG A 21 31.87 -19.50 22.09
N PRO A 22 30.82 -18.91 22.69
CA PRO A 22 29.91 -19.66 23.55
C PRO A 22 29.07 -20.67 22.74
N PRO A 23 28.62 -21.78 23.35
CA PRO A 23 27.92 -22.85 22.65
C PRO A 23 26.53 -22.42 22.14
N SER A 24 26.21 -22.89 20.94
CA SER A 24 24.90 -22.78 20.29
C SER A 24 23.81 -23.42 21.16
N ASN A 25 22.88 -22.62 21.67
CA ASN A 25 21.69 -23.16 22.33
C ASN A 25 20.68 -23.56 21.24
N GLN A 26 20.64 -24.85 20.94
CA GLN A 26 19.55 -25.46 20.18
C GLN A 26 18.33 -25.64 21.09
N HIS A 27 17.14 -25.63 20.47
CA HIS A 27 15.83 -25.99 21.01
C HIS A 27 15.13 -24.98 21.92
N ARG A 28 14.41 -24.05 21.27
CA ARG A 28 13.14 -23.52 21.80
C ARG A 28 12.02 -24.06 20.89
N PRO A 29 11.11 -24.93 21.36
CA PRO A 29 9.92 -25.26 20.60
C PRO A 29 9.02 -24.02 20.53
N SER A 30 8.71 -23.57 19.32
CA SER A 30 7.73 -22.52 19.07
C SER A 30 6.37 -22.97 19.60
N ALA A 31 5.76 -22.11 20.40
CA ALA A 31 4.39 -22.25 20.85
C ALA A 31 3.44 -22.32 19.65
N GLU A 32 2.65 -23.37 19.62
CA GLU A 32 1.55 -23.64 18.71
C GLU A 32 0.49 -22.54 18.85
N ALA A 33 0.14 -21.87 17.75
CA ALA A 33 -0.95 -20.89 17.72
C ALA A 33 -2.29 -21.63 17.74
N PRO A 34 -3.28 -21.20 18.55
CA PRO A 34 -4.59 -21.86 18.56
C PRO A 34 -5.38 -21.55 17.28
N PRO A 35 -6.23 -22.47 16.79
CA PRO A 35 -7.02 -22.26 15.59
C PRO A 35 -8.15 -21.27 15.85
N LEU A 36 -8.33 -20.32 14.93
CA LEU A 36 -9.47 -19.42 14.90
C LEU A 36 -10.73 -20.21 14.50
N TYR A 37 -11.59 -20.47 15.49
CA TYR A 37 -13.05 -20.65 15.43
C TYR A 37 -13.65 -21.20 14.13
N ALA A 38 -14.09 -22.45 14.23
CA ALA A 38 -15.13 -23.02 13.38
C ALA A 38 -16.54 -22.70 13.91
N GLU A 39 -17.48 -22.62 12.97
CA GLU A 39 -18.88 -23.06 13.07
C GLU A 39 -19.98 -22.06 13.50
N ALA A 40 -20.85 -21.73 12.52
CA ALA A 40 -22.29 -21.75 12.70
C ALA A 40 -22.97 -22.01 11.35
N ALA A 41 -23.39 -23.26 11.14
CA ALA A 41 -24.31 -23.66 10.09
C ALA A 41 -25.76 -23.41 10.53
N GLY A 42 -26.59 -23.02 9.56
CA GLY A 42 -27.98 -23.49 9.46
C GLY A 42 -29.06 -22.64 10.13
N LEU A 43 -29.82 -21.91 9.30
CA LEU A 43 -31.29 -21.96 9.31
C LEU A 43 -31.79 -21.73 7.88
N GLY A 44 -32.51 -22.71 7.35
CA GLY A 44 -33.14 -22.67 6.04
C GLY A 44 -34.64 -22.43 6.11
N GLY A 45 -35.16 -21.94 4.98
CA GLY A 45 -36.52 -22.18 4.47
C GLY A 45 -37.50 -20.99 4.51
N PRO A 46 -38.52 -20.92 3.62
CA PRO A 46 -38.67 -21.56 2.31
C PRO A 46 -39.06 -20.59 1.16
N VAL A 47 -39.01 -21.17 -0.04
CA VAL A 47 -39.45 -20.70 -1.36
C VAL A 47 -40.97 -20.54 -1.44
N MET A 48 -41.47 -19.49 -2.11
CA MET A 48 -42.74 -19.52 -2.84
C MET A 48 -42.65 -18.67 -4.11
N ALA A 49 -43.03 -19.28 -5.22
CA ALA A 49 -43.10 -18.73 -6.56
C ALA A 49 -44.39 -17.91 -6.79
N ALA A 50 -44.34 -16.96 -7.71
CA ALA A 50 -45.50 -16.54 -8.51
C ALA A 50 -45.04 -15.82 -9.79
N GLU A 51 -45.40 -16.41 -10.93
CA GLU A 51 -45.38 -15.80 -12.26
C GLU A 51 -46.40 -14.66 -12.40
N GLY A 52 -46.20 -13.77 -13.38
CA GLY A 52 -47.26 -12.90 -13.91
C GLY A 52 -46.72 -11.60 -14.51
N GLY A 53 -46.64 -11.53 -15.84
CA GLY A 53 -46.06 -10.40 -16.58
C GLY A 53 -46.96 -9.17 -16.76
N ALA A 54 -46.34 -8.09 -17.25
CA ALA A 54 -46.85 -7.16 -18.27
C ALA A 54 -45.97 -5.89 -18.34
N GLU A 55 -45.33 -5.66 -19.49
CA GLU A 55 -44.95 -4.31 -19.96
C GLU A 55 -46.22 -3.44 -20.09
N PRO A 56 -46.15 -2.10 -19.91
CA PRO A 56 -45.92 -1.25 -21.09
C PRO A 56 -45.19 0.10 -20.84
N SER A 57 -44.32 0.44 -21.79
CA SER A 57 -44.17 1.73 -22.49
C SER A 57 -44.43 3.07 -21.77
N GLY A 58 -43.39 3.90 -21.77
CA GLY A 58 -43.37 5.24 -22.39
C GLY A 58 -44.49 6.23 -22.10
N GLY A 59 -44.18 7.28 -21.32
CA GLY A 59 -45.02 8.47 -21.21
C GLY A 59 -44.29 9.64 -20.56
N ALA A 60 -44.04 10.69 -21.32
CA ALA A 60 -43.44 11.95 -20.90
C ALA A 60 -44.30 12.68 -19.85
N GLY A 61 -43.66 13.36 -18.89
CA GLY A 61 -44.35 14.21 -17.92
C GLY A 61 -43.37 15.13 -17.18
N LEU A 62 -43.15 16.31 -17.75
CA LEU A 62 -42.45 17.45 -17.15
C LEU A 62 -43.09 17.82 -15.80
N ALA A 63 -42.35 17.75 -14.70
CA ALA A 63 -42.75 18.35 -13.43
C ALA A 63 -42.16 19.78 -13.32
N PRO A 64 -42.98 20.82 -13.09
CA PRO A 64 -42.49 22.18 -12.90
C PRO A 64 -41.95 22.37 -11.47
N VAL A 65 -40.79 23.01 -11.38
CA VAL A 65 -40.24 23.58 -10.14
C VAL A 65 -41.19 24.66 -9.60
N PRO A 66 -41.52 24.69 -8.29
CA PRO A 66 -42.27 25.81 -7.74
C PRO A 66 -41.33 26.98 -7.46
N SER A 67 -41.70 28.13 -8.04
CA SER A 67 -41.07 29.43 -7.90
C SER A 67 -41.05 29.91 -6.44
N LEU A 68 -39.89 30.38 -5.97
CA LEU A 68 -39.76 31.08 -4.69
C LEU A 68 -40.66 32.33 -4.67
N SER A 69 -41.55 32.42 -3.68
CA SER A 69 -42.16 33.68 -3.26
C SER A 69 -41.62 34.05 -1.89
N LEU A 70 -41.14 35.29 -1.82
CA LEU A 70 -40.61 35.99 -0.66
C LEU A 70 -41.71 36.18 0.39
N VAL A 71 -41.54 35.67 1.61
CA VAL A 71 -42.41 36.00 2.76
C VAL A 71 -41.68 37.02 3.64
N GLU A 72 -42.20 38.24 3.62
CA GLU A 72 -41.87 39.29 4.57
C GLU A 72 -42.39 38.93 5.98
N GLY A 73 -41.67 39.42 6.98
CA GLY A 73 -41.76 39.01 8.37
C GLY A 73 -43.11 39.23 9.05
N SER A 74 -43.39 38.36 10.01
CA SER A 74 -44.35 38.64 11.08
C SER A 74 -43.80 38.15 12.41
N THR A 75 -43.73 39.11 13.33
CA THR A 75 -43.34 39.01 14.73
C THR A 75 -43.99 37.85 15.48
N GLY A 76 -43.18 37.13 16.25
CA GLY A 76 -43.53 36.38 17.46
C GLY A 76 -44.97 35.92 17.62
N ARG A 77 -45.28 34.74 17.09
CA ARG A 77 -46.41 33.93 17.55
C ARG A 77 -45.87 32.54 17.79
N ALA A 78 -45.70 32.16 19.06
CA ALA A 78 -45.56 30.76 19.43
C ALA A 78 -46.71 30.02 18.73
N ALA A 79 -46.36 29.18 17.76
CA ALA A 79 -47.32 28.42 16.98
C ALA A 79 -48.21 27.69 17.98
N ARG A 80 -49.47 28.11 18.07
CA ARG A 80 -50.46 27.40 18.87
C ARG A 80 -50.57 26.05 18.19
N VAL A 81 -50.30 24.97 18.94
CA VAL A 81 -50.38 23.58 18.48
C VAL A 81 -51.66 23.42 17.66
N GLY A 82 -51.51 23.49 16.34
CA GLY A 82 -52.60 23.58 15.39
C GLY A 82 -52.78 22.21 14.80
N ASP A 83 -53.92 21.58 15.10
CA ASP A 83 -54.31 20.25 14.63
C ASP A 83 -53.32 19.09 14.90
N PRO A 84 -53.74 17.98 15.53
CA PRO A 84 -52.87 16.81 15.75
C PRO A 84 -52.16 16.30 14.47
N GLY A 85 -52.72 16.55 13.28
CA GLY A 85 -52.12 16.23 12.00
C GLY A 85 -50.78 16.95 11.74
N ASP A 86 -50.60 18.18 12.23
CA ASP A 86 -49.38 18.97 12.04
C ASP A 86 -48.20 18.44 12.88
N LEU A 87 -48.48 18.00 14.11
CA LEU A 87 -47.45 17.35 14.95
C LEU A 87 -46.96 16.04 14.34
N VAL A 88 -47.86 15.26 13.72
CA VAL A 88 -47.49 14.04 13.01
C VAL A 88 -46.69 14.35 11.74
N ALA A 89 -47.05 15.40 11.00
CA ALA A 89 -46.31 15.86 9.83
C ALA A 89 -44.89 16.31 10.21
N LEU A 90 -44.75 17.09 11.29
CA LEU A 90 -43.45 17.51 11.81
C LEU A 90 -42.60 16.31 12.24
N ALA A 91 -43.18 15.35 12.98
CA ALA A 91 -42.46 14.15 13.40
C ALA A 91 -41.95 13.34 12.19
N ARG A 92 -42.75 13.23 11.12
CA ARG A 92 -42.31 12.59 9.86
C ARG A 92 -41.17 13.35 9.20
N GLN A 93 -41.22 14.67 9.19
CA GLN A 93 -40.15 15.49 8.60
C GLN A 93 -38.84 15.35 9.37
N VAL A 94 -38.88 15.35 10.71
CA VAL A 94 -37.69 15.12 11.55
C VAL A 94 -37.11 13.73 11.28
N GLN A 95 -37.95 12.70 11.22
CA GLN A 95 -37.50 11.34 10.91
C GLN A 95 -36.82 11.25 9.53
N GLN A 96 -37.40 11.89 8.51
CA GLN A 96 -36.79 11.94 7.17
C GLN A 96 -35.44 12.66 7.18
N ALA A 97 -35.32 13.77 7.92
CA ALA A 97 -34.06 14.49 8.06
C ALA A 97 -32.98 13.62 8.70
N ASP A 98 -33.32 12.87 9.76
CA ASP A 98 -32.41 11.95 10.43
C ASP A 98 -31.94 10.83 9.49
N ASP A 99 -32.85 10.29 8.66
CA ASP A 99 -32.51 9.27 7.67
C ASP A 99 -31.55 9.81 6.61
N PHE A 100 -31.74 11.04 6.13
CA PHE A 100 -30.82 11.70 5.20
C PHE A 100 -29.46 11.97 5.83
N ILE A 101 -29.41 12.43 7.08
CA ILE A 101 -28.17 12.67 7.81
C ILE A 101 -27.39 11.36 7.95
N ARG A 102 -28.07 10.29 8.34
CA ARG A 102 -27.47 8.94 8.45
C ARG A 102 -26.92 8.48 7.11
N ALA A 103 -27.71 8.56 6.04
CA ALA A 103 -27.29 8.14 4.71
C ALA A 103 -26.06 8.93 4.23
N ASN A 104 -26.05 10.25 4.43
CA ASN A 104 -24.93 11.11 4.07
C ASN A 104 -23.66 10.79 4.88
N ALA A 105 -23.80 10.57 6.20
CA ALA A 105 -22.70 10.17 7.06
C ALA A 105 -22.11 8.81 6.63
N CYS A 106 -22.96 7.81 6.36
CA CYS A 106 -22.53 6.51 5.86
C CYS A 106 -21.75 6.64 4.54
N ASN A 107 -22.26 7.41 3.58
CA ASN A 107 -21.59 7.62 2.29
C ASN A 107 -20.18 8.23 2.47
N LYS A 108 -20.05 9.24 3.33
CA LYS A 108 -18.75 9.87 3.62
C LYS A 108 -17.79 8.91 4.32
N LEU A 109 -18.28 8.13 5.28
CA LEU A 109 -17.47 7.14 5.99
C LEU A 109 -17.01 6.01 5.05
N THR A 110 -17.83 5.60 4.09
CA THR A 110 -17.44 4.60 3.07
C THR A 110 -16.24 5.09 2.25
N VAL A 111 -16.24 6.36 1.79
CA VAL A 111 -15.11 6.94 1.05
C VAL A 111 -13.84 6.96 1.90
N ILE A 112 -13.94 7.37 3.17
CA ILE A 112 -12.80 7.37 4.09
C ILE A 112 -12.27 5.94 4.31
N ALA A 113 -13.17 4.96 4.48
CA ALA A 113 -12.79 3.56 4.66
C ALA A 113 -12.04 3.01 3.43
N GLU A 114 -12.49 3.34 2.21
CA GLU A 114 -11.79 2.96 0.98
C GLU A 114 -10.40 3.60 0.88
N GLN A 115 -10.27 4.88 1.24
CA GLN A 115 -8.97 5.56 1.28
C GLN A 115 -8.03 4.91 2.31
N ILE A 116 -8.51 4.58 3.51
CA ILE A 116 -7.71 3.87 4.52
C ILE A 116 -7.25 2.52 3.99
N ARG A 117 -8.14 1.75 3.36
CA ARG A 117 -7.77 0.45 2.75
C ARG A 117 -6.69 0.62 1.69
N HIS A 118 -6.82 1.64 0.84
CA HIS A 118 -5.80 1.93 -0.17
C HIS A 118 -4.45 2.25 0.47
N LEU A 119 -4.41 3.12 1.48
CA LEU A 119 -3.17 3.48 2.20
C LEU A 119 -2.54 2.27 2.90
N GLN A 120 -3.33 1.40 3.50
CA GLN A 120 -2.85 0.16 4.11
C GLN A 120 -2.19 -0.76 3.08
N GLU A 121 -2.79 -0.90 1.90
CA GLU A 121 -2.22 -1.71 0.82
C GLU A 121 -0.93 -1.08 0.26
N GLN A 122 -0.85 0.25 0.14
CA GLN A 122 0.39 0.93 -0.23
C GLN A 122 1.50 0.69 0.80
N ALA A 123 1.18 0.81 2.10
CA ALA A 123 2.13 0.55 3.18
C ALA A 123 2.64 -0.90 3.16
N ARG A 124 1.75 -1.87 2.92
CA ARG A 124 2.12 -3.29 2.78
C ARG A 124 3.13 -3.50 1.66
N LYS A 125 2.88 -2.93 0.47
CA LYS A 125 3.80 -3.02 -0.68
C LYS A 125 5.17 -2.44 -0.38
N VAL A 126 5.23 -1.26 0.25
CA VAL A 126 6.50 -0.63 0.65
C VAL A 126 7.29 -1.53 1.59
N LEU A 127 6.64 -2.17 2.56
CA LEU A 127 7.29 -3.09 3.49
C LEU A 127 7.78 -4.37 2.79
N ASP A 128 6.97 -4.95 1.90
CA ASP A 128 7.34 -6.13 1.12
C ASP A 128 8.55 -5.83 0.21
N GLU A 129 8.57 -4.67 -0.44
CA GLU A 129 9.69 -4.20 -1.25
C GLU A 129 10.96 -3.99 -0.42
N ALA A 130 10.85 -3.32 0.74
CA ALA A 130 11.99 -3.09 1.62
C ALA A 130 12.57 -4.39 2.18
N ASN A 131 11.72 -5.34 2.56
CA ASN A 131 12.15 -6.66 3.04
C ASN A 131 12.86 -7.45 1.93
N ARG A 132 12.29 -7.47 0.71
CA ARG A 132 12.91 -8.12 -0.44
C ARG A 132 14.26 -7.49 -0.78
N ASP A 133 14.34 -6.16 -0.79
CA ASP A 133 15.59 -5.45 -1.08
C ASP A 133 16.65 -5.73 -0.02
N ALA A 134 16.27 -5.74 1.27
CA ALA A 134 17.16 -6.12 2.35
C ALA A 134 17.66 -7.56 2.18
N ASP A 135 16.78 -8.53 1.88
CA ASP A 135 17.15 -9.92 1.64
C ASP A 135 18.17 -10.05 0.50
N LEU A 136 17.93 -9.37 -0.62
CA LEU A 136 18.84 -9.37 -1.78
C LEU A 136 20.18 -8.69 -1.45
N HIS A 137 20.19 -7.63 -0.63
CA HIS A 137 21.43 -7.04 -0.14
C HIS A 137 22.26 -8.02 0.72
N HIS A 138 21.60 -8.90 1.48
CA HIS A 138 22.28 -9.90 2.29
C HIS A 138 22.70 -11.18 1.53
N VAL A 139 22.17 -11.42 0.33
CA VAL A 139 22.60 -12.56 -0.52
C VAL A 139 24.12 -12.49 -0.76
N ALA A 140 24.78 -13.64 -0.55
CA ALA A 140 26.23 -13.79 -0.64
C ALA A 140 26.74 -13.34 -2.02
N CYS A 141 27.86 -12.62 -2.03
CA CYS A 141 28.44 -12.08 -3.24
C CYS A 141 29.96 -11.95 -3.06
N ASN A 142 30.73 -12.46 -4.02
CA ASN A 142 32.20 -12.38 -3.98
C ASN A 142 32.74 -11.03 -4.48
N LEU A 143 31.85 -10.10 -4.79
CA LEU A 143 32.14 -8.83 -5.45
C LEU A 143 31.31 -7.72 -4.82
N VAL A 144 31.80 -6.50 -4.95
CA VAL A 144 31.07 -5.32 -4.50
C VAL A 144 29.90 -5.06 -5.45
N LYS A 145 28.70 -4.96 -4.87
CA LYS A 145 27.48 -4.63 -5.60
C LYS A 145 27.55 -3.17 -6.04
N LYS A 146 27.40 -2.92 -7.34
CA LYS A 146 27.48 -1.59 -7.97
C LYS A 146 26.14 -1.29 -8.64
N PRO A 147 25.55 -0.11 -8.38
CA PRO A 147 24.38 0.34 -9.10
C PRO A 147 24.56 0.32 -10.62
N GLY A 148 23.46 0.09 -11.34
CA GLY A 148 23.42 -0.05 -12.80
C GLY A 148 23.71 -1.47 -13.31
N ASN A 149 24.33 -2.32 -12.50
CA ASN A 149 24.67 -3.69 -12.91
C ASN A 149 23.52 -4.68 -12.70
N ILE A 150 23.51 -5.69 -13.55
CA ILE A 150 22.64 -6.86 -13.43
C ILE A 150 23.39 -7.96 -12.70
N TYR A 151 22.70 -8.60 -11.76
CA TYR A 151 23.18 -9.70 -10.95
C TYR A 151 22.27 -10.90 -11.13
N TYR A 152 22.88 -12.06 -11.36
CA TYR A 152 22.21 -13.33 -11.54
C TYR A 152 22.33 -14.15 -10.26
N MET A 153 21.20 -14.56 -9.71
CA MET A 153 21.13 -15.32 -8.47
C MET A 153 21.09 -16.81 -8.75
N TYR A 154 21.89 -17.56 -8.01
CA TYR A 154 21.97 -19.01 -8.08
C TYR A 154 21.87 -19.66 -6.71
N ARG A 155 21.51 -20.94 -6.68
CA ARG A 155 21.48 -21.78 -5.48
C ARG A 155 22.47 -22.92 -5.57
N ARG A 156 23.39 -22.99 -4.60
CA ARG A 156 24.31 -24.13 -4.44
C ARG A 156 23.55 -25.37 -3.98
N GLU A 157 24.17 -26.55 -4.12
CA GLU A 157 23.66 -27.80 -3.55
C GLU A 157 23.46 -27.72 -2.03
N SER A 158 24.28 -26.90 -1.33
CA SER A 158 24.12 -26.61 0.11
C SER A 158 22.87 -25.78 0.45
N GLY A 159 22.12 -25.31 -0.55
CA GLY A 159 20.97 -24.41 -0.39
C GLY A 159 21.33 -22.93 -0.32
N GLN A 160 22.62 -22.56 -0.23
CA GLN A 160 23.04 -21.16 -0.14
C GLN A 160 22.77 -20.41 -1.44
N ARG A 161 22.04 -19.29 -1.35
CA ARG A 161 21.84 -18.33 -2.44
C ARG A 161 23.06 -17.42 -2.57
N TYR A 162 23.49 -17.18 -3.81
CA TYR A 162 24.57 -16.23 -4.10
C TYR A 162 24.36 -15.51 -5.43
N PHE A 163 24.96 -14.32 -5.56
CA PHE A 163 24.96 -13.52 -6.78
C PHE A 163 26.24 -13.70 -7.61
N SER A 164 26.06 -13.63 -8.92
CA SER A 164 27.09 -13.62 -9.96
C SER A 164 26.81 -12.50 -10.97
N ILE A 165 27.84 -12.02 -11.66
CA ILE A 165 27.69 -11.12 -12.83
C ILE A 165 27.41 -11.91 -14.11
N LEU A 166 27.84 -13.17 -14.17
CA LEU A 166 27.65 -14.04 -15.33
C LEU A 166 26.23 -14.60 -15.36
N SER A 167 25.58 -14.49 -16.53
CA SER A 167 24.26 -15.04 -16.81
C SER A 167 24.28 -16.55 -17.04
N PRO A 168 23.14 -17.26 -16.97
CA PRO A 168 23.09 -18.69 -17.27
C PRO A 168 23.61 -19.04 -18.68
N LYS A 169 23.41 -18.13 -19.64
CA LYS A 169 23.88 -18.30 -21.02
C LYS A 169 25.40 -18.18 -21.14
N GLU A 170 25.98 -17.21 -20.44
CA GLU A 170 27.44 -16.99 -20.42
C GLU A 170 28.18 -18.03 -19.60
N TRP A 171 27.52 -18.58 -18.58
CA TRP A 171 28.09 -19.63 -17.73
C TRP A 171 28.25 -20.96 -18.50
N GLY A 172 27.46 -21.18 -19.54
CA GLY A 172 27.45 -22.44 -20.29
C GLY A 172 26.80 -23.55 -19.48
N THR A 173 27.60 -24.38 -18.82
CA THR A 173 27.10 -25.41 -17.87
C THR A 173 27.19 -24.86 -16.45
N SER A 174 26.13 -24.17 -16.00
CA SER A 174 26.06 -23.72 -14.61
C SER A 174 25.99 -24.91 -13.66
N PRO A 175 26.92 -25.03 -12.68
CA PRO A 175 26.87 -26.11 -11.70
C PRO A 175 25.70 -25.95 -10.72
N HIS A 176 25.06 -24.79 -10.71
CA HIS A 176 24.08 -24.39 -9.71
C HIS A 176 22.78 -23.93 -10.39
N GLU A 177 21.67 -24.12 -9.69
CA GLU A 177 20.34 -23.76 -10.15
C GLU A 177 20.19 -22.24 -10.25
N PHE A 178 19.63 -21.78 -11.36
CA PHE A 178 19.33 -20.36 -11.58
C PHE A 178 17.99 -19.98 -10.92
N LEU A 179 18.00 -18.92 -10.11
CA LEU A 179 16.81 -18.45 -9.38
C LEU A 179 16.20 -17.16 -9.94
N GLY A 180 16.97 -16.35 -10.66
CA GLY A 180 16.48 -15.08 -11.19
C GLY A 180 17.59 -14.08 -11.44
N ALA A 181 17.25 -12.99 -12.13
CA ALA A 181 18.17 -11.90 -12.45
C ALA A 181 17.59 -10.58 -11.93
N TYR A 182 18.45 -9.72 -11.39
CA TYR A 182 18.04 -8.47 -10.75
C TYR A 182 19.02 -7.36 -11.09
N LYS A 183 18.51 -6.18 -11.47
CA LYS A 183 19.33 -4.98 -11.59
C LYS A 183 19.35 -4.25 -10.27
N LEU A 184 20.55 -3.87 -9.82
CA LEU A 184 20.69 -2.94 -8.71
C LEU A 184 20.51 -1.52 -9.24
N GLN A 185 19.50 -0.82 -8.75
CA GLN A 185 19.20 0.55 -9.16
C GLN A 185 20.09 1.56 -8.44
N HIS A 186 20.07 2.82 -8.90
CA HIS A 186 20.86 3.93 -8.32
C HIS A 186 20.41 4.33 -6.91
N ASP A 187 19.13 4.09 -6.58
CA ASP A 187 18.57 4.27 -5.24
C ASP A 187 18.81 3.06 -4.31
N MET A 188 19.64 2.10 -4.75
CA MET A 188 19.93 0.84 -4.05
C MET A 188 18.75 -0.14 -3.95
N SER A 189 17.62 0.12 -4.62
CA SER A 189 16.55 -0.87 -4.78
C SER A 189 16.92 -1.95 -5.80
N TRP A 190 16.29 -3.12 -5.70
CA TRP A 190 16.47 -4.19 -6.68
C TRP A 190 15.26 -4.30 -7.57
N THR A 191 15.46 -4.32 -8.89
CA THR A 191 14.39 -4.59 -9.85
C THR A 191 14.64 -5.94 -10.53
N PRO A 192 13.67 -6.87 -10.50
CA PRO A 192 13.74 -8.10 -11.28
C PRO A 192 13.94 -7.80 -12.77
N LEU A 193 14.70 -8.63 -13.46
CA LEU A 193 15.01 -8.42 -14.87
C LEU A 193 13.75 -8.39 -15.74
N GLU A 194 12.74 -9.22 -15.42
CA GLU A 194 11.44 -9.22 -16.09
C GLU A 194 10.67 -7.89 -15.97
N ASP A 195 10.93 -7.11 -14.92
CA ASP A 195 10.21 -5.87 -14.61
C ASP A 195 10.93 -4.62 -15.09
N LEU A 196 12.16 -4.76 -15.62
CA LEU A 196 12.98 -3.61 -15.98
C LEU A 196 12.35 -2.73 -17.05
N GLU A 197 11.83 -3.33 -18.13
CA GLU A 197 11.26 -2.57 -19.24
C GLU A 197 10.07 -1.73 -18.79
N ARG A 198 9.21 -2.33 -17.94
CA ARG A 198 8.05 -1.65 -17.35
C ARG A 198 8.49 -0.50 -16.45
N ARG A 199 9.44 -0.74 -15.55
CA ARG A 199 9.95 0.29 -14.63
C ARG A 199 10.65 1.42 -15.38
N ASP A 200 11.46 1.10 -16.37
CA ASP A 200 12.15 2.09 -17.21
C ASP A 200 11.13 2.91 -18.01
N ALA A 201 10.06 2.31 -18.53
CA ALA A 201 8.97 3.03 -19.19
C ALA A 201 8.23 3.99 -18.24
N GLU A 202 7.92 3.56 -17.02
CA GLU A 202 7.30 4.39 -15.97
C GLU A 202 8.20 5.59 -15.62
N ILE A 203 9.49 5.36 -15.39
CA ILE A 203 10.47 6.41 -15.09
C ILE A 203 10.58 7.41 -16.25
N ASN A 204 10.65 6.91 -17.49
CA ASN A 204 10.71 7.77 -18.68
C ASN A 204 9.46 8.66 -18.83
N ILE A 205 8.28 8.16 -18.46
CA ILE A 205 7.05 8.97 -18.44
C ILE A 205 7.16 10.05 -17.36
N LEU A 206 7.61 9.69 -16.15
CA LEU A 206 7.78 10.64 -15.05
C LEU A 206 8.80 11.74 -15.38
N GLU A 207 9.93 11.38 -16.00
CA GLU A 207 10.96 12.33 -16.44
C GLU A 207 10.42 13.30 -17.50
N LYS A 208 9.61 12.81 -18.44
CA LYS A 208 8.91 13.67 -19.42
C LYS A 208 7.93 14.64 -18.76
N LEU A 209 7.27 14.23 -17.67
CA LEU A 209 6.38 15.13 -16.93
C LEU A 209 7.16 16.18 -16.12
N LEU A 210 8.25 15.78 -15.48
CA LEU A 210 9.13 16.68 -14.73
C LEU A 210 9.78 17.73 -15.64
N SER A 211 10.33 17.30 -16.77
CA SER A 211 10.94 18.18 -17.77
C SER A 211 9.94 19.15 -18.41
N ARG A 212 8.65 18.79 -18.48
CA ARG A 212 7.60 19.66 -19.00
C ARG A 212 7.20 20.80 -18.06
N GLN A 213 7.60 20.79 -16.78
CA GLN A 213 7.19 21.77 -15.77
C GLN A 213 5.78 22.33 -16.01
N ALA A 214 4.77 21.50 -15.75
CA ALA A 214 3.54 22.08 -15.22
C ALA A 214 3.92 22.62 -13.84
N ALA A 215 4.18 23.92 -13.73
CA ALA A 215 4.15 24.56 -12.43
C ALA A 215 2.78 24.25 -11.84
N LEU A 216 2.72 23.40 -10.81
CA LEU A 216 1.52 23.33 -9.99
C LEU A 216 1.31 24.77 -9.50
N PRO A 217 0.14 25.37 -9.74
CA PRO A 217 -0.12 26.70 -9.23
C PRO A 217 0.19 26.69 -7.73
N PRO A 218 0.82 27.75 -7.17
CA PRO A 218 1.13 27.79 -5.75
C PRO A 218 -0.15 27.46 -4.99
N CYS A 219 -0.10 26.38 -4.20
CA CYS A 219 -1.22 25.87 -3.42
C CYS A 219 -1.66 26.94 -2.41
N THR A 220 -2.42 27.92 -2.90
CA THR A 220 -3.00 28.97 -2.09
C THR A 220 -4.44 28.52 -1.91
N GLU A 221 -4.61 27.69 -0.88
CA GLU A 221 -5.88 27.22 -0.34
C GLU A 221 -6.64 26.16 -1.17
N PRO A 222 -7.43 25.29 -0.49
CA PRO A 222 -8.35 24.38 -1.16
C PRO A 222 -9.34 25.16 -2.05
N ASN A 223 -9.31 24.88 -3.34
CA ASN A 223 -10.22 25.49 -4.31
C ASN A 223 -11.65 24.94 -4.12
N PHE A 224 -12.51 25.72 -3.47
CA PHE A 224 -13.94 25.42 -3.29
C PHE A 224 -14.85 26.09 -4.35
N GLN A 225 -14.31 26.63 -5.44
CA GLN A 225 -15.06 27.42 -6.45
C GLN A 225 -16.16 26.63 -7.19
N GLY A 226 -16.21 25.30 -7.02
CA GLY A 226 -17.28 24.44 -7.55
C GLY A 226 -18.43 24.13 -6.58
N LEU A 227 -18.34 24.55 -5.31
CA LEU A 227 -19.34 24.23 -4.27
C LEU A 227 -20.37 25.34 -4.02
N THR A 228 -20.24 26.48 -4.70
CA THR A 228 -21.17 27.60 -4.60
C THR A 228 -21.88 27.81 -5.94
N LYS A 229 -22.78 26.90 -6.30
CA LYS A 229 -23.82 27.13 -7.31
C LYS A 229 -25.12 26.46 -6.87
#